data_AF-A0A136NXU9-F1
#
_entry.id   AF-A0A136NXU9-F1
#
_cell.length_a   1.000
_cell.length_b   1.000
_cell.length_c   1.000
_cell.angle_alpha   90.00
_cell.angle_beta   90.00
_cell.angle_gamma   90.00
#
_symmetry.space_group_name_H-M   'P 1'
#
loop_
_entity.id
_entity.type
_entity.pdbx_description
1 polymer ?
#
loop_
_entity_poly.entity_id
_entity_poly.type
_entity_poly.pdbx_seq_one_letter_code
_entity_poly.pdbx_strand_id
1 'polypeptide(L)' 'MKEFIEYIAKNLVDDPDNVRVEETSEENKITLKLHVSKGDLGKVIGKQGKTAKSMRTLFTAVAAKNNKSGHLEIEEGK' A
#
# COMPACT_ATOMS: atom_id res chain seq x y z
N MET A 1 -6.89 6.28 -5.35
CA MET A 1 -6.14 6.11 -4.08
C MET A 1 -4.93 5.21 -4.27
N LYS A 2 -5.06 4.21 -5.13
CA LYS A 2 -3.96 3.46 -5.75
C LYS A 2 -2.67 4.27 -6.02
N GLU A 3 -2.75 5.34 -6.80
CA GLU A 3 -1.58 6.13 -7.24
C GLU A 3 -0.73 6.67 -6.09
N PHE A 4 -1.34 7.03 -4.97
CA PHE A 4 -0.64 7.52 -3.78
C PHE A 4 0.21 6.42 -3.14
N ILE A 5 -0.35 5.22 -2.97
CA ILE A 5 0.38 4.07 -2.42
C ILE A 5 1.44 3.60 -3.40
N GLU A 6 1.12 3.55 -4.69
CA GLU A 6 2.07 3.18 -5.74
C GLU A 6 3.26 4.14 -5.79
N TYR A 7 3.02 5.45 -5.73
CA TYR A 7 4.06 6.46 -5.70
C TYR A 7 5.00 6.28 -4.50
N ILE A 8 4.46 6.09 -3.30
CA ILE A 8 5.28 5.86 -2.10
C ILE A 8 6.08 4.57 -2.26
N ALA A 9 5.44 3.48 -2.64
CA ALA A 9 6.09 2.17 -2.76
C ALA A 9 7.23 2.21 -3.79
N LYS A 10 7.03 2.79 -4.99
CA LYS A 10 8.07 2.93 -6.01
C LYS A 10 9.31 3.69 -5.54
N ASN A 11 9.17 4.61 -4.59
CA ASN A 11 10.29 5.37 -4.03
C ASN A 11 10.99 4.68 -2.84
N LEU A 12 10.46 3.54 -2.35
CA LEU A 12 11.02 2.80 -1.23
C LEU A 12 11.81 1.55 -1.65
N VAL A 13 11.66 1.12 -2.90
CA VAL A 13 12.11 -0.18 -3.41
C VAL A 13 13.27 -0.04 -4.39
N ASP A 14 14.02 -1.12 -4.62
CA ASP A 14 15.04 -1.17 -5.66
C ASP A 14 14.45 -1.48 -7.04
N ASP A 15 13.34 -2.20 -7.10
CA ASP A 15 12.65 -2.58 -8.33
C ASP A 15 11.27 -1.90 -8.45
N PRO A 16 11.23 -0.62 -8.88
CA PRO A 16 9.99 0.15 -8.99
C PRO A 16 9.05 -0.38 -10.08
N ASP A 17 9.57 -1.10 -11.08
CA ASP A 17 8.78 -1.65 -12.18
C ASP A 17 7.94 -2.86 -11.75
N ASN A 18 8.37 -3.56 -10.70
CA ASN A 18 7.62 -4.66 -10.09
C ASN A 18 6.68 -4.23 -8.95
N VAL A 19 6.44 -2.93 -8.79
CA VAL A 19 5.39 -2.42 -7.88
C VAL A 19 4.04 -2.47 -8.59
N ARG A 20 3.11 -3.25 -8.04
CA ARG A 20 1.72 -3.31 -8.53
C ARG A 20 0.75 -3.08 -7.39
N VAL A 21 -0.31 -2.33 -7.69
CA VAL A 21 -1.38 -2.07 -6.74
C VAL A 21 -2.72 -2.47 -7.34
N GLU A 22 -3.41 -3.38 -6.68
CA GLU A 22 -4.80 -3.75 -6.96
C GLU A 22 -5.73 -2.98 -6.03
N GLU A 23 -6.87 -2.52 -6.56
CA GLU A 23 -7.87 -1.77 -5.80
C GLU A 23 -9.22 -2.47 -5.91
N THR A 24 -9.81 -2.82 -4.76
CA THR A 24 -11.17 -3.32 -4.64
C THR A 24 -11.98 -2.32 -3.83
N SER A 25 -13.00 -1.72 -4.44
CA SER A 25 -13.90 -0.76 -3.79
C SER A 25 -15.28 -1.38 -3.60
N GLU A 26 -15.74 -1.40 -2.35
CA GLU A 26 -17.09 -1.72 -1.93
C GLU A 26 -17.82 -0.44 -1.50
N GLU A 27 -19.06 -0.55 -1.02
CA GLU A 27 -19.88 0.59 -0.59
C GLU A 27 -19.19 1.40 0.52
N ASN A 28 -18.73 0.74 1.58
CA ASN A 28 -18.16 1.38 2.78
C ASN A 28 -16.67 1.07 3.01
N LYS A 29 -16.01 0.40 2.05
CA LYS A 29 -14.63 -0.08 2.19
C LYS A 29 -13.85 0.04 0.90
N ILE A 30 -12.58 0.42 1.00
CA ILE A 30 -11.60 0.31 -0.07
C ILE A 30 -10.46 -0.57 0.44
N THR A 31 -10.15 -1.62 -0.32
CA THR A 31 -9.00 -2.49 -0.07
C THR A 31 -7.97 -2.27 -1.17
N LEU A 32 -6.74 -1.95 -0.77
CA LEU A 32 -5.58 -1.91 -1.65
C LEU A 32 -4.68 -3.10 -1.35
N LYS A 33 -4.25 -3.81 -2.39
CA LYS A 33 -3.20 -4.82 -2.31
C LYS A 33 -1.97 -4.31 -3.01
N LEU A 34 -0.90 -4.10 -2.26
CA LEU A 34 0.40 -3.70 -2.76
C LEU A 34 1.28 -4.95 -2.91
N HIS A 35 1.61 -5.26 -4.15
CA HIS A 35 2.57 -6.29 -4.52
C HIS A 35 3.93 -5.63 -4.80
N VAL A 36 4.97 -6.19 -4.21
CA VAL A 36 6.36 -5.81 -4.47
C VAL A 36 7.24 -7.04 -4.62
N SER A 37 8.43 -6.86 -5.18
CA SER A 37 9.40 -7.95 -5.28
C SER A 37 9.77 -8.50 -3.90
N LYS A 38 10.21 -9.77 -3.85
CA LYS A 38 10.69 -10.41 -2.63
C LYS A 38 11.80 -9.61 -1.92
N GLY A 39 12.73 -9.04 -2.69
CA GLY A 39 13.84 -8.24 -2.16
C GLY A 39 13.38 -6.92 -1.54
N ASP A 40 12.22 -6.43 -1.95
CA ASP A 40 11.71 -5.11 -1.58
C ASP A 40 10.69 -5.13 -0.44
N LEU A 41 10.10 -6.30 -0.15
CA LEU A 41 9.10 -6.44 0.91
C LEU A 41 9.59 -5.87 2.24
N GLY A 42 10.84 -6.18 2.62
CA GLY A 42 11.44 -5.67 3.85
C GLY A 42 11.54 -4.13 3.92
N LYS A 43 11.76 -3.48 2.77
CA LYS A 43 11.89 -2.02 2.67
C LYS A 43 10.55 -1.33 2.83
N VAL A 44 9.51 -1.89 2.22
CA VAL A 44 8.12 -1.40 2.32
C VAL A 44 7.56 -1.61 3.72
N ILE A 45 7.79 -2.77 4.33
CA ILE A 45 7.36 -3.04 5.71
C ILE A 45 8.09 -2.10 6.68
N GLY A 46 9.39 -1.95 6.51
CA GLY A 46 10.25 -1.13 7.35
C GLY A 46 10.47 -1.74 8.75
N LYS A 47 11.39 -1.15 9.51
CA LYS A 47 11.76 -1.64 10.86
C LYS A 47 10.53 -1.70 11.76
N GLN A 48 10.24 -2.89 12.31
CA GLN A 48 9.06 -3.17 13.15
C GLN A 48 7.72 -2.84 12.47
N GLY A 49 7.66 -2.84 11.13
CA GLY A 49 6.45 -2.49 10.39
C GLY A 49 6.09 -1.01 10.39
N LYS A 50 6.99 -0.12 10.83
CA LYS A 50 6.70 1.32 10.99
C LYS A 50 6.33 2.01 9.67
N THR A 51 6.99 1.65 8.57
CA THR A 51 6.72 2.22 7.24
C THR A 51 5.33 1.79 6.76
N ALA A 52 5.07 0.48 6.76
CA ALA A 52 3.75 -0.05 6.42
C ALA A 52 2.62 0.51 7.31
N LYS A 53 2.86 0.66 8.62
CA LYS A 53 1.89 1.29 9.54
C LYS A 53 1.61 2.74 9.16
N SER A 54 2.62 3.52 8.81
CA SER A 54 2.46 4.92 8.40
C SER A 54 1.68 5.03 7.09
N MET A 55 2.00 4.18 6.10
CA MET A 55 1.24 4.10 4.85
C MET A 55 -0.23 3.74 5.09
N ARG A 56 -0.51 2.76 5.96
CA ARG A 56 -1.87 2.40 6.37
C ARG A 56 -2.61 3.58 7.00
N THR A 57 -1.98 4.29 7.94
CA THR A 57 -2.58 5.47 8.58
C THR A 57 -2.94 6.55 7.57
N LEU A 58 -2.03 6.88 6.64
CA LEU A 58 -2.30 7.86 5.59
C LEU A 58 -3.43 7.40 4.65
N PHE A 59 -3.41 6.13 4.25
CA PHE A 59 -4.46 5.57 3.41
C PHE A 59 -5.84 5.60 4.09
N THR A 60 -5.92 5.17 5.36
CA THR A 60 -7.16 5.24 6.14
C THR A 60 -7.69 6.67 6.25
N ALA A 61 -6.82 7.66 6.45
CA ALA A 61 -7.23 9.06 6.49
C ALA A 61 -7.80 9.56 5.14
N VAL A 62 -7.20 9.13 4.02
CA VAL A 62 -7.69 9.46 2.67
C VAL A 62 -9.01 8.75 2.36
N ALA A 63 -9.16 7.49 2.76
CA ALA A 63 -10.41 6.74 2.61
C ALA A 63 -11.55 7.38 3.42
N ALA A 64 -11.27 7.82 4.65
CA ALA A 64 -12.24 8.48 5.52
C ALA A 64 -12.80 9.77 4.91
N LYS A 65 -12.00 10.53 4.15
CA LYS A 65 -12.49 11.70 3.40
C LYS A 65 -13.58 11.36 2.37
N ASN A 66 -13.66 10.10 1.95
CA ASN A 66 -14.65 9.59 1.01
C ASN A 66 -15.75 8.79 1.73
N ASN A 67 -15.89 8.94 3.05
CA ASN A 67 -16.83 8.17 3.89
C ASN A 67 -16.63 6.65 3.79
N LYS A 68 -15.41 6.18 3.53
CA LYS A 68 -15.07 4.75 3.44
C LYS A 68 -13.97 4.37 4.43
N SER A 69 -13.97 3.11 4.85
CA SER A 69 -12.84 2.50 5.57
C SER A 69 -11.76 2.06 4.58
N GLY A 70 -10.48 2.29 4.92
CA GLY A 70 -9.34 1.92 4.08
C GLY A 70 -8.56 0.75 4.68
N HIS A 71 -8.35 -0.32 3.91
CA HIS A 71 -7.50 -1.46 4.25
C HIS A 71 -6.35 -1.63 3.25
N LEU A 72 -5.10 -1.66 3.74
CA LEU A 72 -3.91 -1.88 2.89
C LEU A 72 -3.21 -3.17 3.28
N GLU A 73 -3.20 -4.10 2.33
CA GLU A 73 -2.45 -5.36 2.33
C GLU A 73 -1.14 -5.15 1.57
N ILE A 74 -0.05 -5.72 2.10
CA ILE A 74 1.28 -5.63 1.50
C ILE A 74 1.80 -7.05 1.43
N GLU A 75 2.05 -7.53 0.23
CA GLU A 75 2.42 -8.93 -0.03
C GLU A 75 3.53 -9.05 -1.07
N GLU A 76 4.21 -10.19 -1.05
CA GLU A 76 5.21 -10.56 -2.04
C GLU A 76 4.49 -10.86 -3.37
N GLY A 77 4.86 -10.15 -4.43
CA GLY A 77 4.41 -10.44 -5.78
C GLY A 77 4.95 -11.79 -6.25
N LYS A 78 4.13 -12.55 -6.97
CA LYS A 78 4.55 -13.79 -7.64
C LYS A 78 5.39 -13.49 -8.89
#